data_AF-A0A127EEU0-F1
#
_entry.id   AF-A0A127EEU0-F1
#
_cell.length_a   1.000
_cell.length_b   1.000
_cell.length_c   1.000
_cell.angle_alpha   90.00
_cell.angle_beta   90.00
_cell.angle_gamma   90.00
#
_symmetry.space_group_name_H-M   'P 1'
#
loop_
_entity.id
_entity.type
_entity.pdbx_description
1 polymer ?
#
loop_
_entity_poly.entity_id
_entity_poly.type
_entity_poly.pdbx_seq_one_letter_code
_entity_poly.pdbx_strand_id
1 'polypeptide(L)'
;MQEKEMISDYLAGINASLAGYGSIISQCENQELRETIQNMRNQDEVRQYALFKVAKEKGYYIPAQQATPEEVATVKQQVSQG
;
A
#
# COMPACT_ATOMS: atom_id res chain seq x y z
N MET A 1 -19.18 -4.19 13.97
CA MET A 1 -18.40 -2.96 14.23
C MET A 1 -17.00 -3.30 14.70
N GLN A 2 -16.83 -4.07 15.78
CA GLN A 2 -15.50 -4.48 16.28
C GLN A 2 -14.58 -5.11 15.22
N GLU A 3 -15.07 -6.06 14.42
CA GLU A 3 -14.23 -6.68 13.37
C GLU A 3 -13.76 -5.67 12.31
N LYS A 4 -14.63 -4.74 11.91
CA LYS A 4 -14.31 -3.67 10.96
C LYS A 4 -13.23 -2.74 11.54
N GLU A 5 -13.37 -2.34 12.80
CA GLU A 5 -12.41 -1.50 13.50
C GLU A 5 -11.06 -2.21 13.63
N MET A 6 -11.04 -3.46 14.08
CA MET A 6 -9.82 -4.28 14.15
C MET A 6 -9.10 -4.39 12.80
N ILE A 7 -9.83 -4.66 11.72
CA ILE A 7 -9.25 -4.74 10.37
C ILE A 7 -8.71 -3.37 9.93
N SER A 8 -9.42 -2.29 10.24
CA SER A 8 -9.01 -0.93 9.90
C SER A 8 -7.76 -0.51 10.65
N ASP A 9 -7.70 -0.79 11.96
CA ASP A 9 -6.55 -0.51 12.82
C ASP A 9 -5.33 -1.31 12.37
N TYR A 10 -5.53 -2.59 12.02
CA TYR A 10 -4.43 -3.42 11.54
C TYR A 10 -3.92 -2.98 10.16
N LEU A 11 -4.82 -2.61 9.24
CA LEU A 11 -4.45 -1.99 7.96
C LEU A 11 -3.67 -0.69 8.17
N ALA A 12 -4.11 0.17 9.09
CA ALA A 12 -3.41 1.42 9.40
C ALA A 12 -2.00 1.14 9.96
N GLY A 13 -1.87 0.16 10.86
CA GLY A 13 -0.59 -0.27 11.41
C GLY A 13 0.38 -0.79 10.34
N ILE A 14 -0.07 -1.69 9.46
CA ILE A 14 0.79 -2.20 8.38
C ILE A 14 1.18 -1.07 7.41
N ASN A 15 0.26 -0.17 7.06
CA ASN A 15 0.57 0.97 6.19
C ASN A 15 1.65 1.88 6.82
N ALA A 16 1.58 2.13 8.13
CA ALA A 16 2.60 2.89 8.85
C ALA A 16 3.97 2.17 8.83
N SER A 17 3.98 0.85 9.07
CA SER A 17 5.21 0.03 8.97
C SER A 17 5.83 0.09 7.57
N LEU A 18 5.03 -0.03 6.50
CA LEU A 18 5.51 0.06 5.12
C LEU A 18 6.18 1.40 4.82
N ALA A 19 5.58 2.51 5.27
CA ALA A 19 6.19 3.83 5.15
C ALA A 19 7.51 3.93 5.97
N GLY A 20 7.51 3.39 7.19
CA GLY A 20 8.69 3.32 8.06
C GLY A 20 9.85 2.55 7.42
N TYR A 21 9.59 1.36 6.87
CA TYR A 21 10.61 0.58 6.18
C TYR A 21 11.21 1.35 5.00
N GLY A 22 10.39 2.04 4.21
CA GLY A 22 10.87 2.87 3.09
C GLY A 22 11.88 3.93 3.54
N SER A 23 11.56 4.64 4.63
CA SER A 23 12.46 5.63 5.23
C SER A 23 13.78 5.00 5.70
N ILE A 24 13.71 3.89 6.43
CA ILE A 24 14.91 3.20 6.96
C ILE A 24 15.79 2.67 5.82
N ILE A 25 15.20 1.97 4.84
CA ILE A 25 15.92 1.43 3.68
C ILE A 25 16.67 2.54 2.94
N SER A 26 16.06 3.72 2.76
CA SER A 26 16.68 4.83 2.04
C SER A 26 17.94 5.38 2.72
N GLN A 27 18.02 5.26 4.05
CA GLN A 27 19.10 5.80 4.89
C GLN A 27 20.04 4.72 5.43
N CYS A 28 19.84 3.45 5.07
CA CYS A 28 20.62 2.32 5.57
C CYS A 28 21.85 2.06 4.68
N GLU A 29 23.04 2.32 5.23
CA GLU A 29 24.34 2.01 4.60
C GLU A 29 24.69 0.52 4.68
N ASN A 30 24.40 -0.13 5.81
CA ASN A 30 24.69 -1.55 6.01
C ASN A 30 23.83 -2.40 5.05
N GLN A 31 24.48 -3.10 4.13
CA GLN A 31 23.81 -3.84 3.06
C GLN A 31 22.96 -5.01 3.57
N GLU A 32 23.47 -5.78 4.53
CA GLU A 32 22.75 -6.94 5.09
C GLU A 32 21.49 -6.50 5.84
N LEU A 33 21.58 -5.42 6.63
CA LEU A 33 20.44 -4.84 7.31
C LEU A 33 19.43 -4.28 6.31
N ARG A 34 19.91 -3.60 5.27
CA ARG A 34 19.07 -3.06 4.19
C ARG A 34 18.26 -4.17 3.52
N GLU A 35 18.91 -5.27 3.13
CA GLU A 35 18.27 -6.42 2.50
C GLU A 35 17.24 -7.08 3.43
N THR A 36 17.59 -7.21 4.72
CA THR A 36 16.68 -7.74 5.74
C THR A 36 15.40 -6.91 5.83
N ILE A 37 15.50 -5.59 5.90
CA ILE A 37 14.34 -4.69 6.00
C ILE A 37 13.54 -4.68 4.68
N GLN A 38 14.21 -4.78 3.52
CA GLN A 38 13.53 -4.95 2.24
C GLN A 38 12.68 -6.22 2.20
N ASN A 39 13.22 -7.34 2.69
CA ASN A 39 12.48 -8.60 2.79
C ASN A 39 11.28 -8.49 3.74
N MET A 40 11.44 -7.84 4.89
CA MET A 40 10.33 -7.57 5.82
C MET A 40 9.23 -6.73 5.16
N ARG A 41 9.60 -5.63 4.50
CA ARG A 41 8.67 -4.77 3.75
C ARG A 41 7.91 -5.56 2.69
N ASN A 42 8.60 -6.40 1.92
CA ASN A 42 7.96 -7.21 0.87
C ASN A 42 6.94 -8.19 1.46
N GLN A 43 7.26 -8.83 2.59
CA GLN A 43 6.30 -9.73 3.26
C GLN A 43 5.10 -8.97 3.82
N ASP A 44 5.32 -7.79 4.41
CA ASP A 44 4.23 -6.96 4.95
C ASP A 44 3.35 -6.39 3.85
N GLU A 45 3.88 -6.10 2.65
CA GLU A 45 3.08 -5.70 1.49
C GLU A 45 2.12 -6.83 1.07
N VAL A 46 2.61 -8.07 1.01
CA VAL A 46 1.77 -9.25 0.72
C VAL A 46 0.65 -9.40 1.75
N ARG A 47 0.97 -9.22 3.04
CA ARG A 47 -0.02 -9.25 4.14
C ARG A 47 -1.03 -8.11 4.02
N GLN A 48 -0.55 -6.90 3.73
CA GLN A 48 -1.37 -5.71 3.54
C GLN A 48 -2.41 -5.95 2.44
N TYR A 49 -1.96 -6.44 1.28
CA TYR A 49 -2.82 -6.67 0.13
C TYR A 49 -3.84 -7.79 0.39
N ALA A 50 -3.43 -8.86 1.07
CA ALA A 50 -4.34 -9.92 1.49
C ALA A 50 -5.44 -9.38 2.42
N LEU A 51 -5.07 -8.59 3.42
CA LEU A 51 -6.02 -7.99 4.36
C LEU A 51 -6.94 -6.97 3.69
N PHE A 52 -6.41 -6.16 2.77
CA PHE A 52 -7.19 -5.24 1.95
C PHE A 52 -8.28 -5.98 1.16
N LYS A 53 -7.97 -7.11 0.53
CA LYS A 53 -8.96 -7.91 -0.20
C LYS A 53 -10.07 -8.40 0.73
N VAL A 54 -9.72 -8.93 1.90
CA VAL A 54 -10.70 -9.36 2.91
C VAL A 54 -11.57 -8.18 3.37
N ALA A 55 -10.98 -7.02 3.64
CA ALA A 55 -11.70 -5.82 4.03
C ALA A 55 -12.67 -5.33 2.94
N LYS A 56 -12.25 -5.42 1.67
CA LYS A 56 -13.06 -5.08 0.50
C LYS A 56 -14.24 -6.05 0.34
N GLU A 57 -14.00 -7.36 0.40
CA GLU A 57 -15.03 -8.40 0.27
C GLU A 57 -16.09 -8.29 1.37
N LYS A 58 -15.68 -7.93 2.60
CA LYS A 58 -16.60 -7.71 3.74
C LYS A 58 -17.30 -6.35 3.72
N GLY A 59 -16.99 -5.47 2.76
CA GLY A 59 -17.53 -4.10 2.70
C GLY A 59 -17.01 -3.18 3.82
N TYR A 60 -15.90 -3.54 4.46
CA TYR A 60 -15.26 -2.76 5.51
C TYR A 60 -14.37 -1.65 4.96
N TYR A 61 -13.90 -1.83 3.73
CA TYR A 61 -13.12 -0.86 2.99
C TYR A 61 -13.71 -0.64 1.60
N ILE A 62 -13.93 0.62 1.22
CA ILE A 62 -14.38 1.01 -0.11
C ILE A 62 -13.18 1.66 -0.81
N PRO A 63 -12.56 1.00 -1.80
CA PRO A 63 -11.46 1.61 -2.55
C PRO A 63 -11.97 2.80 -3.36
N ALA A 64 -11.06 3.72 -3.68
CA ALA A 64 -11.34 4.79 -4.62
C ALA A 64 -11.89 4.19 -5.93
N GLN A 65 -12.86 4.88 -6.53
CA GLN A 65 -13.38 4.48 -7.83
C GLN A 65 -12.26 4.51 -8.86
N GLN A 66 -12.23 3.51 -9.74
CA GLN A 66 -11.30 3.54 -10.87
C GLN A 66 -11.61 4.75 -11.74
N ALA A 67 -10.55 5.40 -12.23
CA ALA A 67 -10.69 6.47 -13.22
C ALA A 67 -11.42 5.94 -14.46
N THR A 68 -12.25 6.80 -15.04
CA THR A 68 -12.93 6.54 -16.31
C THR A 68 -11.92 6.46 -17.47
N PRO A 69 -12.26 5.72 -18.56
CA PRO A 69 -11.43 5.71 -19.76
C PRO A 69 -11.11 7.12 -20.29
N GLU A 70 -12.06 8.05 -20.18
CA GLU A 70 -11.92 9.45 -20.58
C GLU A 70 -10.90 10.22 -19.73
N GLU A 71 -10.93 10.07 -18.42
CA GLU A 71 -9.93 10.65 -17.51
C GLU A 71 -8.54 10.10 -17.80
N VAL A 72 -8.43 8.78 -18.05
CA VAL A 72 -7.17 8.14 -18.43
C VAL A 72 -6.66 8.67 -19.76
N ALA A 73 -7.53 8.82 -20.77
CA ALA A 73 -7.17 9.35 -22.07
C ALA A 73 -6.67 10.80 -21.99
N THR A 74 -7.35 11.63 -21.19
CA THR A 74 -7.00 13.03 -20.97
C THR A 74 -5.59 13.17 -20.38
N VAL A 75 -5.29 12.42 -19.32
CA VAL A 75 -3.96 12.45 -18.67
C VAL A 75 -2.88 11.94 -19.62
N LYS A 76 -3.14 10.84 -20.36
CA LYS A 76 -2.19 10.32 -21.37
C LYS A 76 -1.84 11.37 -22.43
N GLN A 77 -2.83 12.10 -22.92
CA GLN A 77 -2.62 13.15 -23.91
C GLN A 77 -1.78 14.30 -23.35
N GLN A 78 -2.04 14.74 -22.11
CA GLN A 78 -1.27 15.79 -21.44
C GLN A 78 0.20 15.41 -21.25
N VAL A 79 0.47 14.17 -20.81
CA VAL A 79 1.84 13.69 -20.59
C VAL A 79 2.61 13.48 -21.90
N SER A 80 1.94 13.06 -22.97
CA SER A 80 2.60 12.82 -24.28
C SER A 80 2.97 14.12 -25.02
N GLN A 81 2.51 15.27 -24.54
CA GLN A 81 2.79 16.59 -25.13
C GLN A 81 3.87 17.39 -24.38
N GLY A 82 4.41 16.85 -23.27
CA GLY A 82 5.53 17.43 -22.52
C GLY A 82 6.83 16.71 -22.80
#